data_AF-A0A3B9YUB9-F1
#
_entry.id   AF-A0A3B9YUB9-F1
#
_cell.length_a   1.000
_cell.length_b   1.000
_cell.length_c   1.000
_cell.angle_alpha   90.00
_cell.angle_beta   90.00
_cell.angle_gamma   90.00
#
_symmetry.space_group_name_H-M   'P 1'
#
loop_
_entity.id
_entity.type
_entity.pdbx_description
1 polymer ?
#
loop_
_entity_poly.entity_id
_entity_poly.type
_entity_poly.pdbx_seq_one_letter_code
_entity_poly.pdbx_strand_id
1 'polypeptide(L)'
;ARIAAAEASDFMALGLTRARATTLVRFARAIVNDPGLLMPSASLEQAIGRLVALDGIGPWTAHYIALRALGETDAFPASDLGLRKAYAALTGHLPSAAELETRSQAWRPW
;
A
#
# COMPACT_ATOMS: atom_id res chain seq x y z
N ALA A 1 -5.60 -8.68 -17.16
CA ALA A 1 -6.77 -8.67 -18.07
C ALA A 1 -8.08 -9.07 -17.39
N ARG A 2 -8.23 -10.28 -16.82
CA ARG A 2 -9.53 -10.77 -16.29
C ARG A 2 -10.16 -9.88 -15.20
N ILE A 3 -9.41 -9.50 -14.16
CA ILE A 3 -9.92 -8.62 -13.09
C ILE A 3 -10.29 -7.22 -13.64
N ALA A 4 -9.52 -6.70 -14.59
CA ALA A 4 -9.79 -5.39 -15.19
C ALA A 4 -11.09 -5.35 -16.02
N ALA A 5 -11.49 -6.50 -16.57
CA ALA A 5 -12.72 -6.68 -17.34
C ALA A 5 -13.94 -7.05 -16.47
N ALA A 6 -13.75 -7.32 -15.18
CA ALA A 6 -14.82 -7.63 -14.25
C ALA A 6 -15.51 -6.35 -13.75
N GLU A 7 -16.72 -6.50 -13.24
CA GLU A 7 -17.49 -5.44 -12.60
C GLU A 7 -17.37 -5.53 -11.07
N ALA A 8 -17.55 -4.42 -10.37
CA ALA A 8 -17.44 -4.40 -8.91
C ALA A 8 -18.45 -5.36 -8.24
N SER A 9 -19.61 -5.58 -8.85
CA SER A 9 -20.63 -6.53 -8.37
C SER A 9 -20.11 -7.96 -8.28
N ASP A 10 -19.21 -8.37 -9.18
CA ASP A 10 -18.66 -9.74 -9.21
C ASP A 10 -17.89 -10.03 -7.91
N PHE A 11 -17.15 -9.05 -7.41
CA PHE A 11 -16.41 -9.17 -6.15
C PHE A 11 -17.29 -8.94 -4.92
N MET A 12 -18.35 -8.13 -5.04
CA MET A 12 -19.33 -7.98 -3.97
C MET A 12 -20.04 -9.30 -3.67
N ALA A 13 -20.34 -10.10 -4.70
CA ALA A 13 -20.88 -11.45 -4.54
C ALA A 13 -19.91 -12.39 -3.77
N LEU A 14 -18.61 -12.07 -3.74
CA LEU A 14 -17.57 -12.77 -2.98
C LEU A 14 -17.33 -12.18 -1.58
N GLY A 15 -18.15 -11.20 -1.15
CA GLY A 15 -18.08 -10.61 0.19
C GLY A 15 -17.23 -9.35 0.30
N LEU A 16 -16.72 -8.79 -0.81
CA LEU A 16 -16.08 -7.47 -0.76
C LEU A 16 -17.12 -6.36 -0.56
N THR A 17 -16.75 -5.33 0.20
CA THR A 17 -17.52 -4.09 0.21
C THR A 17 -17.46 -3.43 -1.16
N ARG A 18 -18.50 -2.66 -1.53
CA ARG A 18 -18.53 -1.92 -2.79
C ARG A 18 -17.26 -1.08 -3.00
N ALA A 19 -16.82 -0.36 -1.97
CA ALA A 19 -15.61 0.45 -2.04
C ALA A 19 -14.37 -0.38 -2.41
N ARG A 20 -14.14 -1.51 -1.72
CA ARG A 20 -12.99 -2.40 -2.00
C ARG A 20 -13.07 -3.03 -3.38
N ALA A 21 -14.26 -3.47 -3.79
CA ALA A 21 -14.48 -4.04 -5.11
C ALA A 21 -14.19 -3.02 -6.23
N THR A 22 -14.69 -1.79 -6.09
CA THR A 22 -14.41 -0.70 -7.05
C THR A 22 -12.92 -0.37 -7.09
N THR A 23 -12.25 -0.27 -5.95
CA THR A 23 -10.79 -0.05 -5.89
C THR A 23 -10.02 -1.16 -6.59
N LEU A 24 -10.38 -2.43 -6.37
CA LEU A 24 -9.71 -3.58 -6.98
C LEU A 24 -9.82 -3.56 -8.51
N VAL A 25 -11.02 -3.34 -9.06
CA VAL A 25 -11.24 -3.24 -10.51
C VAL A 25 -10.48 -2.05 -11.09
N ARG A 26 -10.54 -0.88 -10.44
CA ARG A 26 -9.80 0.32 -10.86
C ARG A 26 -8.29 0.09 -10.87
N PHE A 27 -7.75 -0.50 -9.82
CA PHE A 27 -6.34 -0.82 -9.71
C PHE A 27 -5.91 -1.81 -10.82
N ALA A 28 -6.70 -2.85 -11.07
CA ALA A 28 -6.43 -3.78 -12.16
C ALA A 28 -6.47 -3.12 -13.54
N ARG A 29 -7.39 -2.18 -13.78
CA ARG A 29 -7.44 -1.37 -15.01
C ARG A 29 -6.22 -0.47 -15.14
N ALA A 30 -5.78 0.16 -14.05
CA ALA A 30 -4.57 0.99 -14.02
C ALA A 30 -3.33 0.18 -14.42
N ILE A 31 -3.17 -1.05 -13.89
CA ILE A 31 -2.04 -1.94 -14.24
C ILE A 31 -2.10 -2.37 -15.72
N VAL A 32 -3.29 -2.63 -16.27
CA VAL A 32 -3.42 -3.00 -17.69
C VAL A 32 -3.04 -1.84 -18.59
N ASN A 33 -3.39 -0.60 -18.22
CA ASN A 33 -3.08 0.59 -18.98
C ASN A 33 -1.62 1.04 -18.84
N ASP A 34 -1.04 0.90 -17.66
CA ASP A 34 0.37 1.14 -17.36
C ASP A 34 0.97 -0.07 -16.63
N PRO A 35 1.53 -1.04 -17.38
CA PRO A 35 2.23 -2.17 -16.78
C PRO A 35 3.43 -1.75 -15.91
N GLY A 36 3.98 -0.55 -16.14
CA GLY A 36 5.07 0.03 -15.35
C GLY A 36 4.66 0.39 -13.92
N LEU A 37 3.36 0.46 -13.61
CA LEU A 37 2.86 0.80 -12.27
C LEU A 37 3.37 -0.17 -11.19
N LEU A 38 3.57 -1.44 -11.53
CA LEU A 38 4.09 -2.48 -10.62
C LEU A 38 5.53 -2.90 -10.95
N MET A 39 6.29 -2.05 -11.64
CA MET A 39 7.71 -2.24 -11.87
C MET A 39 8.51 -1.33 -10.93
N PRO A 40 9.79 -1.68 -10.62
CA PRO A 40 10.67 -0.83 -9.82
C PRO A 40 10.69 0.61 -10.34
N SER A 41 10.62 1.57 -9.42
CA SER A 41 10.73 3.00 -9.70
C SER A 41 12.18 3.48 -9.54
N ALA A 42 12.48 4.73 -9.91
CA ALA A 42 13.79 5.30 -9.57
C ALA A 42 13.90 5.68 -8.09
N SER A 43 12.78 5.83 -7.37
CA SER A 43 12.74 6.00 -5.92
C SER A 43 11.44 5.48 -5.29
N LEU A 44 11.48 5.24 -3.97
CA LEU A 44 10.31 4.91 -3.17
C LEU A 44 9.21 5.98 -3.31
N GLU A 45 9.57 7.26 -3.23
CA GLU A 45 8.61 8.37 -3.33
C GLU A 45 7.86 8.35 -4.67
N GLN A 46 8.55 7.99 -5.76
CA GLN A 46 7.89 7.82 -7.06
C GLN A 46 6.96 6.61 -7.08
N ALA A 47 7.37 5.48 -6.49
CA ALA A 47 6.51 4.31 -6.37
C ALA A 47 5.23 4.62 -5.57
N ILE A 48 5.37 5.26 -4.41
CA ILE A 48 4.25 5.66 -3.56
C ILE A 48 3.36 6.68 -4.25
N GLY A 49 3.94 7.71 -4.87
CA GLY A 49 3.19 8.76 -5.57
C GLY A 49 2.29 8.21 -6.68
N ARG A 50 2.80 7.26 -7.49
CA ARG A 50 2.01 6.60 -8.55
C ARG A 50 0.85 5.78 -7.98
N LEU A 51 1.06 5.08 -6.88
CA LEU A 51 0.03 4.23 -6.25
C LEU A 51 -1.05 5.06 -5.55
N VAL A 52 -0.68 6.09 -4.79
CA VAL A 52 -1.62 6.95 -4.04
C VAL A 52 -2.47 7.82 -4.97
N ALA A 53 -2.03 8.06 -6.21
CA ALA A 53 -2.84 8.74 -7.23
C ALA A 53 -4.10 7.94 -7.64
N LEU A 54 -4.21 6.67 -7.24
CA LEU A 54 -5.38 5.83 -7.53
C LEU A 54 -6.38 5.89 -6.37
N ASP A 55 -7.61 6.36 -6.63
CA ASP A 55 -8.62 6.43 -5.57
C ASP A 55 -8.84 5.08 -4.88
N GLY A 56 -8.85 5.13 -3.55
CA GLY A 56 -8.97 3.96 -2.70
C GLY A 56 -7.64 3.28 -2.33
N ILE A 57 -6.51 3.76 -2.86
CA ILE A 57 -5.17 3.38 -2.42
C ILE A 57 -4.60 4.49 -1.56
N GLY A 58 -4.54 4.26 -0.24
CA GLY A 58 -3.90 5.17 0.70
C GLY A 58 -2.40 4.88 0.91
N PRO A 59 -1.68 5.75 1.65
CA PRO A 59 -0.25 5.59 1.91
C PRO A 59 0.12 4.22 2.48
N TRP A 60 -0.68 3.70 3.43
CA TRP A 60 -0.45 2.38 4.01
C TRP A 60 -0.41 1.28 2.94
N THR A 61 -1.41 1.25 2.04
CA THR A 61 -1.49 0.24 0.97
C THR A 61 -0.37 0.43 -0.03
N ALA A 62 -0.03 1.67 -0.37
CA ALA A 62 1.06 1.97 -1.29
C ALA A 62 2.42 1.48 -0.75
N HIS A 63 2.74 1.77 0.51
CA HIS A 63 3.95 1.27 1.16
C HIS A 63 3.95 -0.25 1.27
N TYR A 64 2.80 -0.87 1.54
CA TYR A 64 2.72 -2.33 1.57
C TYR A 64 2.97 -2.98 0.19
N ILE A 65 2.46 -2.38 -0.89
CA ILE A 65 2.75 -2.81 -2.26
C ILE A 65 4.23 -2.61 -2.58
N ALA A 66 4.79 -1.43 -2.26
CA ALA A 66 6.21 -1.16 -2.46
C ALA A 66 7.09 -2.23 -1.75
N LEU A 67 6.79 -2.53 -0.49
CA LEU A 67 7.48 -3.54 0.30
C LEU A 67 7.34 -4.96 -0.27
N ARG A 68 6.11 -5.40 -0.56
CA ARG A 68 5.82 -6.83 -0.84
C ARG A 68 5.82 -7.19 -2.31
N ALA A 69 5.48 -6.25 -3.18
CA ALA A 69 5.39 -6.49 -4.62
C ALA A 69 6.60 -5.92 -5.38
N LEU A 70 7.11 -4.75 -4.97
CA LEU A 70 8.24 -4.10 -5.66
C LEU A 70 9.61 -4.41 -5.03
N GLY A 71 9.62 -4.91 -3.79
CA GLY A 71 10.86 -5.21 -3.06
C GLY A 71 11.60 -3.97 -2.58
N GLU A 72 10.91 -2.84 -2.43
CA GLU A 72 11.48 -1.61 -1.89
C GLU A 72 11.80 -1.80 -0.40
N THR A 73 13.09 -1.82 -0.05
CA THR A 73 13.54 -2.12 1.32
C THR A 73 13.17 -1.01 2.30
N ASP A 74 13.17 0.25 1.86
CA ASP A 74 12.82 1.41 2.69
C ASP A 74 11.30 1.64 2.81
N ALA A 75 10.47 0.78 2.22
CA ALA A 75 9.02 0.96 2.24
C ALA A 75 8.44 0.63 3.63
N PHE A 76 8.03 1.67 4.35
CA PHE A 76 7.55 1.54 5.72
C PHE A 76 6.08 2.00 5.90
N PRO A 77 5.11 1.09 6.10
CA PRO A 77 3.70 1.46 6.31
C PRO A 77 3.46 1.95 7.75
N ALA A 78 3.93 3.15 8.10
CA ALA A 78 3.98 3.64 9.50
C ALA A 78 2.62 3.70 10.24
N SER A 79 1.51 3.78 9.52
CA SER A 79 0.16 3.74 10.13
C SER A 79 -0.33 2.33 10.45
N ASP A 80 0.46 1.29 10.18
CA ASP A 80 0.11 -0.10 10.46
C ASP A 80 -0.16 -0.33 11.96
N LEU A 81 -1.36 -0.80 12.28
CA LEU A 81 -1.75 -1.01 13.67
C LEU A 81 -0.95 -2.13 14.33
N GLY A 82 -0.53 -3.15 13.56
CA GLY A 82 0.34 -4.22 14.03
C GLY A 82 1.70 -3.69 14.44
N LEU A 83 2.35 -2.89 13.58
CA LEU A 83 3.64 -2.24 13.89
C LEU A 83 3.53 -1.34 15.14
N ARG A 84 2.48 -0.52 15.21
CA ARG A 84 2.25 0.37 16.36
C ARG A 84 2.04 -0.40 17.66
N LYS A 85 1.27 -1.49 17.62
CA LYS A 85 1.07 -2.36 18.79
C LYS A 85 2.33 -3.13 19.18
N ALA A 86 3.11 -3.61 18.21
CA ALA A 86 4.37 -4.28 18.46
C ALA A 86 5.38 -3.33 19.12
N TYR A 87 5.47 -2.09 18.63
CA TYR A 87 6.27 -1.04 19.25
C TYR A 87 5.81 -0.75 20.69
N ALA A 88 4.50 -0.64 20.91
CA ALA A 88 3.94 -0.42 22.24
C ALA A 88 4.26 -1.57 23.20
N ALA A 89 4.21 -2.82 22.74
CA ALA A 89 4.57 -3.98 23.55
C ALA A 89 6.05 -3.96 23.98
N LEU A 90 6.94 -3.40 23.16
CA LEU A 90 8.38 -3.31 23.45
C LEU A 90 8.76 -2.12 24.32
N THR A 91 8.03 -1.01 24.22
CA THR A 91 8.43 0.29 24.78
C THR A 91 7.48 0.84 25.84
N GLY A 92 6.27 0.29 25.95
CA GLY A 92 5.20 0.82 26.79
C GLY A 92 4.51 2.06 26.20
N HIS A 93 4.90 2.53 25.01
CA HIS A 93 4.33 3.73 24.36
C HIS A 93 3.63 3.36 23.05
N LEU A 94 2.38 3.79 22.87
CA LEU A 94 1.68 3.63 21.57
C LEU A 94 2.04 4.81 20.67
N PRO A 95 2.88 4.62 19.63
CA PRO A 95 3.34 5.71 18.81
C PRO A 95 2.25 6.12 17.81
N SER A 96 2.28 7.38 17.39
CA SER A 96 1.64 7.87 16.18
C SER A 96 2.36 7.35 14.93
N ALA A 97 1.71 7.45 13.77
CA ALA A 97 2.34 7.10 12.50
C ALA A 97 3.57 7.99 12.22
N ALA A 98 3.51 9.28 12.54
CA ALA A 98 4.62 10.20 12.33
C ALA A 98 5.84 9.88 13.20
N GLU A 99 5.63 9.48 14.45
CA GLU A 99 6.72 9.02 15.34
C GLU A 99 7.38 7.75 14.78
N LEU A 100 6.59 6.77 14.32
CA LEU A 100 7.15 5.57 13.71
C LEU A 100 7.90 5.85 12.40
N GLU A 101 7.36 6.73 11.55
CA GLU A 101 8.01 7.15 10.30
C GLU A 101 9.35 7.85 10.56
N THR A 102 9.42 8.68 11.61
CA THR A 102 10.67 9.35 12.00
C THR A 102 11.68 8.32 12.50
N ARG A 103 11.22 7.32 13.27
CA ARG A 103 12.07 6.27 13.82
C ARG A 103 12.62 5.34 12.74
N SER A 104 11.84 5.01 11.71
CA SER A 104 12.28 4.09 10.65
C SER A 104 13.45 4.63 9.84
N GLN A 105 13.67 5.95 9.81
CA GLN A 105 14.80 6.56 9.11
C GLN A 105 16.16 6.04 9.59
N ALA A 106 16.27 5.54 10.83
CA ALA A 106 17.50 4.97 11.37
C ALA A 106 17.82 3.56 10.84
N TRP A 107 16.88 2.90 10.15
CA TRP A 107 17.05 1.56 9.59
C TRP A 107 17.49 1.58 8.12
N ARG A 108 17.30 2.72 7.44
CA ARG A 108 17.71 2.89 6.04
C ARG A 108 19.15 2.42 5.79
N PRO A 109 19.42 1.67 4.71
CA PRO A 109 18.49 1.32 3.63
C PRO A 109 17.68 0.00 3.87
N TRP A 110 17.02 -0.15 5.04
CA TRP A 110 16.21 -1.29 5.47
C TRP A 110 14.93 -0.91 6.22
#